data_AF-A0A397T8W1-F1
#
_entry.id   AF-A0A397T8W1-F1
#
_cell.length_a   1.000
_cell.length_b   1.000
_cell.length_c   1.000
_cell.angle_alpha   90.00
_cell.angle_beta   90.00
_cell.angle_gamma   90.00
#
_symmetry.space_group_name_H-M   'P 1'
#
loop_
_entity.id
_entity.type
_entity.pdbx_description
1 polymer ?
#
loop_
_entity_poly.entity_id
_entity_poly.type
_entity_poly.pdbx_seq_one_letter_code
_entity_poly.pdbx_strand_id
1 'polypeptide(L)' 'LYGITQDPDTKNYMMVLDYAQNGSLRNYLDKNYNELNWNTKILDLHWIAYGLNKIHENNLIHRDLHIGNILHK' A
#
# COMPACT_ATOMS: atom_id res chain seq x y z
N LEU A 1 -9.65 0.38 6.66
CA LEU A 1 -10.79 1.06 6.02
C LEU A 1 -11.55 1.78 7.12
N TYR A 2 -11.67 3.11 7.04
CA TYR A 2 -12.52 3.86 7.98
C TYR A 2 -13.98 3.84 7.56
N GLY A 3 -14.27 3.78 6.26
CA GLY A 3 -15.63 3.63 5.75
C GLY A 3 -15.76 3.91 4.27
N ILE A 4 -17.00 4.10 3.83
CA ILE A 4 -17.37 4.52 2.48
C ILE A 4 -18.08 5.88 2.63
N THR A 5 -17.82 6.79 1.71
CA THR A 5 -18.54 8.05 1.57
C THR A 5 -19.11 8.18 0.16
N GLN A 6 -19.97 9.17 -0.06
CA GLN A 6 -20.53 9.46 -1.37
C GLN A 6 -20.36 10.95 -1.66
N ASP A 7 -19.85 11.26 -2.85
CA ASP A 7 -19.76 12.63 -3.32
C ASP A 7 -21.18 13.20 -3.52
N PRO A 8 -21.51 14.37 -2.92
CA PRO A 8 -22.89 14.87 -2.92
C PRO A 8 -23.37 15.31 -4.31
N ASP A 9 -22.48 15.69 -5.21
CA ASP A 9 -22.82 16.25 -6.52
C ASP A 9 -22.88 15.14 -7.59
N THR A 10 -21.82 14.34 -7.68
CA THR A 10 -21.67 13.27 -8.68
C THR A 10 -22.34 11.96 -8.26
N LYS A 11 -22.68 11.81 -6.97
CA LYS A 11 -23.19 10.58 -6.36
C LYS A 11 -22.24 9.38 -6.45
N ASN A 12 -20.96 9.62 -6.76
CA ASN A 12 -19.94 8.58 -6.79
C ASN A 12 -19.58 8.09 -5.38
N TYR A 13 -19.46 6.77 -5.21
CA TYR A 13 -18.95 6.17 -3.98
C TYR A 13 -17.43 6.25 -3.92
N MET A 14 -16.91 6.56 -2.73
CA MET A 14 -15.47 6.66 -2.46
C MET A 14 -15.13 5.90 -1.18
N MET A 15 -13.95 5.27 -1.15
CA MET A 15 -13.44 4.62 0.06
C MET A 15 -12.63 5.61 0.90
N VAL A 16 -12.85 5.60 2.22
CA VAL A 16 -12.05 6.37 3.17
C VAL A 16 -11.03 5.43 3.81
N LEU A 17 -9.77 5.60 3.43
CA LEU A 17 -8.64 4.78 3.86
C LEU A 17 -7.72 5.55 4.79
N ASP A 18 -6.83 4.82 5.46
CA ASP A 18 -5.79 5.44 6.27
C ASP A 18 -4.73 6.10 5.38
N TYR A 19 -4.30 7.30 5.77
CA TYR A 19 -3.40 8.09 4.93
C TYR A 19 -1.95 7.59 5.06
N ALA A 20 -1.37 7.21 3.92
CA ALA A 20 0.03 6.80 3.83
C ALA A 20 0.91 8.02 3.54
N GLN A 21 1.51 8.60 4.58
CA GLN A 21 2.23 9.88 4.47
C GLN A 21 3.47 9.84 3.55
N ASN A 22 4.06 8.65 3.36
CA ASN A 22 5.18 8.45 2.44
C ASN A 22 4.73 8.08 1.01
N GLY A 23 3.42 7.97 0.77
CA GLY A 23 2.85 7.68 -0.54
C GLY A 23 3.08 6.23 -0.95
N SER A 24 3.41 6.00 -2.23
CA SER A 24 3.76 4.66 -2.71
C SER A 24 5.17 4.26 -2.28
N LEU A 25 5.46 2.95 -2.31
CA LEU A 25 6.80 2.42 -2.08
C LEU A 25 7.81 3.03 -3.06
N ARG A 26 7.41 3.32 -4.30
CA ARG A 26 8.24 4.10 -5.24
C ARG A 26 8.60 5.47 -4.66
N ASN A 27 7.62 6.24 -4.19
CA ASN A 27 7.89 7.56 -3.59
C ASN A 27 8.81 7.47 -2.37
N TYR A 28 8.62 6.45 -1.54
CA TYR A 28 9.46 6.21 -0.37
C TYR A 28 10.91 5.88 -0.76
N LEU A 29 11.10 4.96 -1.71
CA LEU A 29 12.43 4.56 -2.18
C LEU A 29 13.14 5.72 -2.88
N ASP A 30 12.46 6.46 -3.77
CA ASP A 30 13.05 7.60 -4.48
C ASP A 30 13.63 8.65 -3.52
N LYS A 31 13.02 8.82 -2.34
CA LYS A 31 13.49 9.75 -1.31
C LYS A 31 14.58 9.17 -0.41
N ASN A 32 14.45 7.91 0.01
CA ASN A 32 15.20 7.37 1.14
C ASN A 32 16.22 6.28 0.76
N TYR A 33 16.32 5.86 -0.51
CA TYR A 33 17.08 4.66 -0.90
C TYR A 33 18.51 4.59 -0.35
N ASN A 34 19.23 5.71 -0.34
CA ASN A 34 20.62 5.79 0.12
C ASN A 34 20.76 5.66 1.64
N GLU A 35 19.69 5.92 2.40
CA GLU A 35 19.66 5.86 3.86
C GLU A 35 19.15 4.51 4.38
N LEU A 36 18.57 3.68 3.50
CA LEU A 36 18.03 2.37 3.85
C LEU A 36 19.13 1.34 4.08
N ASN A 37 19.21 0.83 5.31
CA ASN A 37 20.01 -0.34 5.62
C ASN A 37 19.31 -1.65 5.17
N TRP A 38 20.08 -2.74 5.11
CA TRP A 38 19.58 -4.04 4.68
C TRP A 38 18.46 -4.61 5.56
N ASN A 39 18.48 -4.35 6.86
CA ASN A 39 17.46 -4.84 7.78
C ASN A 39 16.09 -4.20 7.46
N THR A 40 16.05 -2.89 7.19
CA THR A 40 14.82 -2.21 6.77
C THR A 40 14.29 -2.80 5.46
N LYS A 41 15.16 -3.00 4.47
CA LYS A 41 14.77 -3.59 3.17
C LYS A 41 14.17 -5.00 3.32
N ILE A 42 14.77 -5.83 4.17
CA ILE A 42 14.27 -7.19 4.45
C ILE A 42 12.93 -7.14 5.19
N LEU A 43 12.77 -6.22 6.15
CA LEU A 43 11.51 -6.04 6.87
C LEU A 43 10.39 -5.59 5.92
N ASP A 44 10.66 -4.66 5.00
CA ASP A 44 9.68 -4.22 4.00
C ASP A 44 9.24 -5.38 3.11
N LEU A 45 10.19 -6.18 2.61
CA LEU A 45 9.89 -7.37 1.80
C LEU A 45 9.07 -8.41 2.58
N HIS A 46 9.38 -8.62 3.86
CA HIS A 46 8.62 -9.51 4.73
C HIS A 46 7.15 -9.04 4.85
N TRP A 47 6.92 -7.74 5.08
CA TRP A 47 5.56 -7.21 5.19
C TRP A 47 4.78 -7.25 3.88
N ILE A 48 5.43 -7.01 2.75
CA ILE A 48 4.81 -7.15 1.42
C ILE A 48 4.40 -8.61 1.18
N ALA A 49 5.30 -9.56 1.45
CA ALA A 49 5.01 -10.98 1.30
C ALA A 49 3.88 -11.44 2.24
N TYR A 50 3.88 -10.98 3.50
CA TYR A 50 2.82 -11.26 4.45
C TYR A 50 1.46 -10.73 3.99
N GLY A 51 1.41 -9.47 3.52
CA GLY A 51 0.18 -8.88 2.97
C GLY A 51 -0.35 -9.64 1.75
N LEU A 52 0.54 -10.06 0.85
CA LEU A 52 0.15 -10.86 -0.31
C LEU A 52 -0.36 -12.25 0.10
N ASN A 53 0.27 -12.89 1.09
CA ASN A 53 -0.23 -14.14 1.66
C ASN A 53 -1.64 -13.96 2.25
N LYS A 54 -1.91 -12.85 2.96
CA LYS A 54 -3.26 -12.53 3.46
C LYS A 54 -4.30 -12.37 2.34
N ILE A 55 -3.93 -11.77 1.22
CA ILE A 55 -4.81 -11.69 0.04
C ILE A 55 -5.11 -13.10 -0.49
N HIS A 56 -4.09 -13.94 -0.63
CA HIS A 56 -4.24 -15.31 -1.13
C HIS A 56 -5.02 -16.22 -0.18
N GLU A 57 -4.85 -16.10 1.14
CA GLU A 57 -5.65 -16.82 2.15
C GLU A 57 -7.16 -16.55 2.01
N ASN A 58 -7.53 -15.39 1.44
CA ASN A 58 -8.92 -15.04 1.15
C ASN A 58 -9.37 -15.44 -0.26
N ASN A 59 -8.60 -16.30 -0.96
CA ASN A 59 -8.84 -16.72 -2.35
C ASN A 59 -8.88 -15.55 -3.35
N LEU A 60 -8.23 -14.43 -3.04
CA LEU A 60 -8.10 -13.28 -3.91
C LEU A 60 -6.72 -13.26 -4.58
N ILE A 61 -6.63 -12.59 -5.73
CA ILE A 61 -5.37 -12.35 -6.45
C ILE A 61 -5.25 -10.84 -6.63
N HIS A 62 -4.11 -10.24 -6.27
CA HIS A 62 -3.92 -8.79 -6.37
C HIS A 62 -3.98 -8.27 -7.82
N ARG A 63 -3.50 -9.06 -8.80
CA ARG A 63 -3.48 -8.78 -10.26
C ARG A 63 -2.63 -7.61 -10.75
N ASP A 64 -2.33 -6.63 -9.90
CA ASP A 64 -1.57 -5.42 -10.26
C ASP A 64 -0.52 -5.08 -9.18
N LEU A 65 0.28 -6.07 -8.77
CA LEU A 65 1.29 -5.89 -7.75
C LEU A 65 2.56 -5.24 -8.34
N HIS A 66 2.80 -3.98 -7.98
CA HIS A 66 4.04 -3.26 -8.29
C HIS A 66 4.32 -2.18 -7.24
N ILE A 67 5.54 -1.63 -7.22
CA ILE A 67 6.00 -0.63 -6.24
C ILE A 67 5.18 0.68 -6.18
N GLY A 68 4.31 0.90 -7.16
CA GLY A 68 3.39 2.05 -7.17
C GLY A 68 2.08 1.79 -6.43
N ASN A 69 1.68 0.53 -6.30
CA ASN A 69 0.45 0.10 -5.62
C ASN A 69 0.70 -0.41 -4.19
N ILE A 70 1.96 -0.43 -3.75
CA ILE A 70 2.32 -0.69 -2.35
C ILE A 70 2.40 0.67 -1.66
N LEU A 71 1.61 0.88 -0.61
CA LEU A 71 1.62 2.14 0.15
C LEU A 71 2.57 2.04 1.34
N HIS A 72 3.35 3.10 1.56
CA HIS A 72 4.27 3.23 2.67
C HIS A 72 3.79 4.32 3.61
N LYS A 73 3.58 3.95 4.88
CA LYS A 73 3.27 4.91 5.94
C LYS A 73 4.51 5.66 6.41
#